data_AF-A0A0N5BB49-F1
#
_entry.id   AF-A0A0N5BB49-F1
#
_cell.length_a   1.000
_cell.length_b   1.000
_cell.length_c   1.000
_cell.angle_alpha   90.00
_cell.angle_beta   90.00
_cell.angle_gamma   90.00
#
_symmetry.space_group_name_H-M   'P 1'
#
loop_
_entity.id
_entity.type
_entity.pdbx_description
1 polymer ?
#
loop_
_entity_poly.entity_id
_entity_poly.type
_entity_poly.pdbx_seq_one_letter_code
_entity_poly.pdbx_strand_id
1 'polypeptide(L)'
;MFLKIFTASIIILLSRNLTSEASTISENKGLNVIVDGTLSWEYPSVSNVNGKLQKSGLTVTSADYTQTPSEIYLSTYIDSKDLLDKLSVTFNYKFNGQDKRLVKKIPDECNKSESEVEKGSSGTVNLEDKDYNCNLGNIRLDGHEEE
;
A
#
# COMPACT_ATOMS: atom_id res chain seq x y z
N MET A 1 -73.20 25.38 -7.67
CA MET A 1 -72.26 25.64 -6.55
C MET A 1 -71.44 24.37 -6.33
N PHE A 2 -70.13 24.53 -6.09
CA PHE A 2 -69.08 23.50 -5.98
C PHE A 2 -68.41 23.03 -7.28
N LEU A 3 -67.64 23.95 -7.84
CA LEU A 3 -66.19 23.84 -8.06
C LEU A 3 -65.56 22.51 -7.59
N LYS A 4 -65.05 21.70 -8.53
CA LYS A 4 -63.95 20.76 -8.26
C LYS A 4 -62.88 20.95 -9.34
N ILE A 5 -61.91 21.78 -8.97
CA ILE A 5 -60.65 21.98 -9.69
C ILE A 5 -59.88 20.66 -9.57
N PHE A 6 -59.73 19.95 -10.67
CA PHE A 6 -58.70 18.91 -10.78
C PHE A 6 -57.41 19.60 -11.24
N THR A 7 -56.61 20.03 -10.27
CA THR A 7 -55.20 20.37 -10.50
C THR A 7 -54.43 19.09 -10.81
N ALA A 8 -54.30 18.77 -12.09
CA ALA A 8 -53.31 17.80 -12.55
C ALA A 8 -51.92 18.41 -12.36
N SER A 9 -51.17 17.88 -11.39
CA SER A 9 -49.79 18.29 -11.16
C SER A 9 -48.93 17.71 -12.28
N ILE A 10 -48.49 18.57 -13.20
CA ILE A 10 -47.47 18.21 -14.20
C ILE A 10 -46.15 18.08 -13.43
N ILE A 11 -45.76 16.84 -13.12
CA ILE A 11 -44.40 16.54 -12.67
C ILE A 11 -43.52 16.63 -13.92
N ILE A 12 -42.87 17.78 -14.09
CA ILE A 12 -41.77 17.92 -15.03
C ILE A 12 -40.60 17.13 -14.42
N LEU A 13 -40.50 15.85 -14.80
CA LEU A 13 -39.24 15.11 -14.68
C LEU A 13 -38.27 15.76 -15.67
N LEU A 14 -37.58 16.80 -15.22
CA LEU A 14 -36.32 17.21 -15.80
C LEU A 14 -35.41 15.99 -15.69
N SER A 15 -35.34 15.21 -16.77
CA SER A 15 -34.19 14.35 -17.02
C SER A 15 -32.99 15.28 -17.00
N ARG A 16 -32.38 15.39 -15.82
CA ARG A 16 -30.99 15.80 -15.73
C ARG A 16 -30.26 14.77 -16.59
N ASN A 17 -29.95 15.15 -17.82
CA ASN A 17 -28.76 14.67 -18.49
C ASN A 17 -27.61 15.03 -17.54
N LEU A 18 -27.35 14.16 -16.56
CA LEU A 18 -25.98 13.92 -16.18
C LEU A 18 -25.35 13.34 -17.44
N THR A 19 -24.92 14.22 -18.35
CA THR A 19 -23.64 14.00 -19.00
C THR A 19 -22.66 13.91 -17.84
N SER A 20 -22.55 12.70 -17.29
CA SER A 20 -21.29 12.21 -16.77
C SER A 20 -20.35 12.48 -17.93
N GLU A 21 -19.59 13.56 -17.84
CA GLU A 21 -18.28 13.53 -18.46
C GLU A 21 -17.70 12.22 -17.98
N ALA A 22 -17.60 11.25 -18.90
CA ALA A 22 -16.77 10.10 -18.71
C ALA A 22 -15.39 10.69 -18.51
N SER A 23 -15.10 11.04 -17.26
CA SER A 23 -13.76 11.31 -16.77
C SER A 23 -13.05 10.05 -17.20
N THR A 24 -12.19 10.21 -18.19
CA THR A 24 -11.33 9.15 -18.67
C THR A 24 -10.62 8.71 -17.41
N ILE A 25 -11.02 7.56 -16.87
CA ILE A 25 -10.30 6.92 -15.77
C ILE A 25 -8.97 6.63 -16.41
N SER A 26 -8.02 7.53 -16.17
CA SER A 26 -6.62 7.26 -16.37
C SER A 26 -6.38 6.04 -15.51
N GLU A 27 -6.37 4.87 -16.14
CA GLU A 27 -5.90 3.64 -15.53
C GLU A 27 -4.42 3.87 -15.23
N ASN A 28 -4.14 4.58 -14.14
CA ASN A 28 -2.84 4.57 -13.51
C ASN A 28 -2.67 3.14 -13.02
N LYS A 29 -2.06 2.31 -13.86
CA LYS A 29 -1.67 0.95 -13.48
C LYS A 29 -0.65 1.08 -12.37
N GLY A 30 -1.11 0.81 -11.16
CA GLY A 30 -0.25 0.78 -9.98
C GLY A 30 0.60 -0.48 -10.04
N LEU A 31 1.90 -0.34 -9.77
CA LEU A 31 2.81 -1.47 -9.57
C LEU A 31 2.70 -1.89 -8.11
N ASN A 32 2.52 -3.20 -7.86
CA ASN A 32 2.55 -3.73 -6.51
C ASN A 32 4.00 -3.88 -6.04
N VAL A 33 4.29 -3.40 -4.84
CA VAL A 33 5.59 -3.57 -4.18
C VAL A 33 5.35 -4.40 -2.93
N ILE A 34 5.93 -5.59 -2.89
CA ILE A 34 5.93 -6.49 -1.75
C ILE A 34 7.31 -6.38 -1.08
N VAL A 35 7.30 -6.21 0.23
CA VAL A 35 8.49 -6.15 1.06
C VAL A 35 8.46 -7.33 2.02
N ASP A 36 9.45 -8.20 1.91
CA ASP A 36 9.57 -9.43 2.69
C ASP A 36 10.89 -9.50 3.47
N GLY A 37 11.02 -10.48 4.36
CA GLY A 37 12.21 -10.70 5.17
C GLY A 37 11.91 -11.45 6.46
N THR A 38 12.90 -11.56 7.34
CA THR A 38 12.74 -12.13 8.68
C THR A 38 13.12 -11.11 9.73
N LEU A 39 12.27 -10.93 10.73
CA LEU A 39 12.49 -10.07 11.88
C LEU A 39 12.79 -10.92 13.11
N SER A 40 13.82 -10.56 13.87
CA SER A 40 14.22 -11.28 15.09
C SER A 40 14.62 -10.31 16.20
N TRP A 41 14.41 -10.72 17.45
CA TRP A 41 14.81 -9.96 18.63
C TRP A 41 14.94 -10.86 19.86
N GLU A 42 15.54 -10.31 20.91
CA GLU A 42 15.67 -10.98 22.21
C GLU A 42 14.47 -10.67 23.11
N TYR A 43 13.78 -11.71 23.54
CA TYR A 43 12.71 -11.63 24.54
C TYR A 43 13.31 -11.81 25.95
N PRO A 44 12.90 -11.05 26.98
CA PRO A 44 11.81 -10.06 26.99
C PRO A 44 12.26 -8.61 26.72
N SER A 45 13.53 -8.38 26.37
CA SER A 45 14.08 -7.04 26.20
C SER A 45 13.38 -6.21 25.13
N VAL A 46 12.87 -6.86 24.08
CA VAL A 46 12.08 -6.20 23.03
C VAL A 46 10.59 -6.55 23.12
N SER A 47 9.73 -5.53 23.01
CA SER A 47 8.25 -5.66 22.99
C SER A 47 7.60 -4.61 22.08
N ASN A 48 6.29 -4.74 21.84
CA ASN A 48 5.47 -3.79 21.06
C ASN A 48 6.06 -3.49 19.67
N VAL A 49 6.47 -4.54 18.96
CA VAL A 49 7.13 -4.42 17.65
C VAL A 49 6.08 -4.16 16.57
N ASN A 50 6.22 -3.04 15.87
CA ASN A 50 5.36 -2.64 14.75
C ASN A 50 6.22 -2.18 13.55
N GLY A 51 6.04 -2.84 12.41
CA GLY A 51 6.68 -2.44 11.15
C GLY A 51 5.73 -1.62 10.29
N LYS A 52 6.25 -0.57 9.65
CA LYS A 52 5.50 0.34 8.78
C LYS A 52 6.23 0.50 7.46
N LEU A 53 5.57 0.15 6.36
CA LEU A 53 6.01 0.57 5.03
C LEU A 53 5.59 2.02 4.84
N GLN A 54 6.54 2.88 4.51
CA GLN A 54 6.34 4.31 4.35
C GLN A 54 6.74 4.75 2.94
N LYS A 55 5.90 5.61 2.35
CA LYS A 55 6.15 6.29 1.07
C LYS A 55 6.24 7.79 1.33
N SER A 56 7.40 8.39 1.09
CA SER A 56 7.65 9.82 1.36
C SER A 56 7.26 10.24 2.80
N GLY A 57 7.55 9.37 3.77
CA GLY A 57 7.24 9.59 5.20
C GLY A 57 5.82 9.22 5.63
N LEU A 58 4.90 8.97 4.71
CA LEU A 58 3.53 8.54 5.03
C LEU A 58 3.45 7.02 5.12
N THR A 59 2.86 6.50 6.19
CA THR A 59 2.58 5.06 6.31
C THR A 59 1.55 4.64 5.27
N VAL A 60 1.93 3.67 4.42
CA VAL A 60 1.03 3.06 3.44
C VAL A 60 0.53 1.69 3.90
N THR A 61 1.32 0.98 4.72
CA THR A 61 0.95 -0.32 5.29
C THR A 61 1.69 -0.53 6.59
N SER A 62 1.12 -1.31 7.52
CA SER A 62 1.77 -1.65 8.78
C SER A 62 1.36 -3.03 9.27
N ALA A 63 2.22 -3.65 10.07
CA ALA A 63 1.97 -4.92 10.74
C ALA A 63 2.56 -4.92 12.15
N ASP A 64 1.83 -5.52 13.09
CA ASP A 64 2.31 -5.80 14.44
C ASP A 64 2.92 -7.20 14.51
N TYR A 65 4.05 -7.32 15.18
CA TYR A 65 4.77 -8.59 15.33
C TYR A 65 4.81 -9.01 16.80
N THR A 66 4.22 -10.16 17.10
CA THR A 66 4.01 -10.64 18.48
C THR A 66 4.90 -11.83 18.86
N GLN A 67 5.65 -12.39 17.90
CA GLN A 67 6.51 -13.55 18.09
C GLN A 67 7.91 -13.34 17.49
N THR A 68 8.94 -13.99 18.01
CA THR A 68 10.31 -13.94 17.47
C THR A 68 10.82 -15.37 17.22
N PRO A 69 11.39 -15.67 16.04
CA PRO A 69 11.41 -14.83 14.83
C PRO A 69 10.00 -14.64 14.22
N SER A 70 9.83 -13.62 13.38
CA SER A 70 8.63 -13.33 12.60
C SER A 70 8.95 -13.08 11.13
N GLU A 71 8.05 -13.47 10.24
CA GLU A 71 8.13 -13.10 8.82
C GLU A 71 7.63 -11.67 8.62
N ILE A 72 8.37 -10.88 7.83
CA ILE A 72 7.96 -9.56 7.39
C ILE A 72 7.15 -9.73 6.10
N TYR A 73 5.98 -9.10 6.04
CA TYR A 73 5.20 -9.00 4.82
C TYR A 73 4.44 -7.67 4.82
N LEU A 74 4.89 -6.72 3.99
CA LEU A 74 4.26 -5.41 3.83
C LEU A 74 4.14 -5.12 2.33
N SER A 75 2.98 -4.66 1.87
CA SER A 75 2.75 -4.45 0.43
C SER A 75 2.05 -3.13 0.14
N THR A 76 2.40 -2.47 -0.95
CA THR A 76 1.72 -1.23 -1.38
C THR A 76 1.66 -1.14 -2.90
N TYR A 77 0.72 -0.33 -3.42
CA TYR A 77 0.69 0.03 -4.83
C TYR A 77 1.33 1.40 -5.02
N ILE A 78 2.21 1.51 -6.02
CA ILE A 78 2.82 2.78 -6.43
C ILE A 78 2.47 3.09 -7.87
N ASP A 79 2.40 4.38 -8.24
CA ASP A 79 2.27 4.73 -9.64
C ASP A 79 3.51 4.26 -10.40
N SER A 80 3.37 3.80 -11.64
CA SER A 80 4.50 3.34 -12.47
C SER A 80 5.58 4.41 -12.74
N LYS A 81 5.28 5.68 -12.42
CA LYS A 81 6.21 6.82 -12.51
C LYS A 81 6.94 7.11 -11.20
N ASP A 82 6.49 6.53 -10.09
CA ASP A 82 7.12 6.71 -8.80
C ASP A 82 8.40 5.88 -8.68
N LEU A 83 9.40 6.47 -8.05
CA LEU A 83 10.67 5.81 -7.76
C LEU A 83 10.56 5.03 -6.45
N LEU A 84 11.17 3.83 -6.41
CA LEU A 84 11.25 2.98 -5.21
C LEU A 84 12.08 3.61 -4.09
N ASP A 85 12.98 4.54 -4.42
CA ASP A 85 13.85 5.28 -3.47
C ASP A 85 13.07 6.07 -2.40
N LYS A 86 11.77 6.33 -2.63
CA LYS A 86 10.85 6.98 -1.69
C LYS A 86 10.22 6.00 -0.70
N LEU A 87 10.49 4.71 -0.82
CA LEU A 87 9.98 3.66 0.07
C LEU A 87 11.01 3.31 1.15
N SER A 88 10.50 3.10 2.37
CA SER A 88 11.29 2.61 3.50
C SER A 88 10.40 1.81 4.44
N VAL A 89 11.01 0.89 5.20
CA VAL A 89 10.34 0.21 6.31
C VAL A 89 10.88 0.72 7.63
N THR A 90 9.99 1.18 8.49
CA THR A 90 10.30 1.62 9.84
C THR A 90 9.75 0.64 10.85
N PHE A 91 10.63 0.04 11.67
CA PHE A 91 10.26 -0.76 12.83
C PHE A 91 10.28 0.12 14.07
N ASN A 92 9.12 0.30 14.71
CA ASN A 92 9.00 0.91 16.03
C ASN A 92 8.86 -0.21 17.05
N TYR A 93 9.56 -0.11 18.17
CA TYR A 93 9.55 -1.14 19.20
C TYR A 93 9.96 -0.55 20.55
N LYS A 94 9.75 -1.29 21.63
CA LYS A 94 10.29 -0.96 22.96
C LYS A 94 11.48 -1.84 23.26
N PHE A 95 12.62 -1.24 23.59
CA PHE A 95 13.80 -1.94 24.12
C PHE A 95 14.00 -1.56 25.59
N ASN A 96 13.89 -2.54 26.49
CA ASN A 96 13.96 -2.34 27.94
C ASN A 96 13.04 -1.20 28.43
N GLY A 97 11.84 -1.11 27.83
CA GLY A 97 10.83 -0.10 28.16
C GLY A 97 10.97 1.26 27.45
N GLN A 98 12.08 1.50 26.74
CA GLN A 98 12.30 2.74 25.97
C GLN A 98 11.84 2.58 24.52
N ASP A 99 11.17 3.60 23.99
CA ASP A 99 10.78 3.62 22.59
C ASP A 99 12.02 3.72 21.69
N LYS A 100 12.08 2.83 20.70
CA LYS A 100 13.16 2.71 19.72
C LYS A 100 12.59 2.61 18.31
N ARG A 101 13.42 3.00 17.35
CA ARG A 101 13.07 3.01 15.94
C ARG A 101 14.27 2.54 15.10
N LEU A 102 14.01 1.63 14.17
CA LEU A 102 14.97 1.21 13.15
C LEU A 102 14.36 1.47 11.77
N VAL A 103 15.09 2.16 10.89
CA VAL A 103 14.65 2.45 9.52
C VAL A 103 15.49 1.64 8.56
N LYS A 104 14.84 0.91 7.64
CA LYS A 104 15.47 0.17 6.56
C LYS A 104 15.00 0.72 5.24
N LYS A 105 15.95 1.14 4.40
CA LYS A 105 15.64 1.52 3.02
C LYS A 105 15.32 0.27 2.22
N ILE A 106 14.39 0.40 1.28
CA ILE A 106 14.17 -0.64 0.30
C ILE A 106 15.42 -0.74 -0.58
N PRO A 107 16.01 -1.94 -0.77
CA PRO A 107 17.17 -2.11 -1.64
C PRO A 107 16.86 -1.67 -3.08
N ASP A 108 17.85 -1.08 -3.75
CA ASP A 108 17.71 -0.70 -5.17
C ASP A 108 17.49 -1.95 -6.07
N GLU A 109 18.01 -3.10 -5.64
CA GLU A 109 17.91 -4.39 -6.31
C GLU A 109 16.64 -5.16 -5.92
N CYS A 110 15.47 -4.52 -5.94
CA CYS A 110 14.22 -5.27 -5.84
C CYS A 110 14.04 -6.13 -7.08
N ASN A 111 13.88 -7.44 -6.87
CA ASN A 111 13.63 -8.36 -7.96
C ASN A 111 12.26 -8.03 -8.57
N LYS A 112 12.25 -7.70 -9.86
CA LYS A 112 11.03 -7.72 -10.65
C LYS A 112 10.54 -9.17 -10.64
N SER A 113 9.45 -9.44 -9.93
CA SER A 113 8.80 -10.74 -10.01
C SER A 113 8.22 -10.84 -11.43
N GLU A 114 8.80 -11.70 -12.26
CA GLU A 114 8.21 -12.07 -13.56
C GLU A 114 6.96 -12.90 -13.27
N SER A 115 5.85 -12.23 -12.98
CA SER A 115 4.55 -12.89 -12.98
C SER A 115 4.16 -13.06 -14.44
N GLU A 116 4.32 -14.27 -14.98
CA GLU A 116 3.88 -14.65 -16.33
C GLU A 116 2.34 -14.62 -16.38
N VAL A 117 1.77 -13.42 -16.58
CA VAL A 117 0.35 -13.30 -16.89
C VAL A 117 0.17 -13.62 -18.37
N GLU A 118 -0.41 -14.80 -18.66
CA GLU A 118 -0.83 -15.20 -20.00
C GLU A 118 -1.66 -14.08 -20.65
N LYS A 119 -1.18 -13.57 -21.79
CA LYS A 119 -1.80 -12.50 -22.57
C LYS A 119 -3.23 -12.89 -22.99
N GLY A 120 -4.23 -12.45 -22.22
CA GLY A 120 -5.61 -12.40 -22.66
C GLY A 120 -5.80 -11.39 -23.79
N SER A 121 -6.09 -11.89 -25.00
CA SER A 121 -6.37 -11.09 -26.19
C SER A 121 -7.53 -10.11 -25.96
N SER A 122 -7.22 -8.82 -25.85
CA SER A 122 -7.89 -7.70 -26.56
C SER A 122 -7.68 -6.38 -25.81
N GLY A 123 -7.05 -5.41 -26.46
CA GLY A 123 -7.23 -3.98 -26.14
C GLY A 123 -6.25 -3.37 -25.12
N THR A 124 -4.98 -3.21 -25.53
CA THR A 124 -4.03 -2.20 -25.00
C THR A 124 -3.95 -2.02 -23.48
N VAL A 125 -3.35 -3.01 -22.81
CA VAL A 125 -2.61 -2.79 -21.57
C VAL A 125 -1.12 -2.94 -21.88
N ASN A 126 -0.47 -1.83 -22.19
CA ASN A 126 0.99 -1.76 -22.32
C ASN A 126 1.60 -1.38 -20.96
N LEU A 127 2.79 -1.95 -20.69
CA LEU A 127 3.56 -2.00 -19.43
C LEU A 127 3.25 -3.23 -18.57
N GLU A 128 4.05 -4.29 -18.78
CA GLU A 128 4.74 -5.04 -17.71
C GLU A 128 4.17 -4.86 -16.29
N ASP A 129 3.05 -5.53 -15.96
CA ASP A 129 2.57 -5.66 -14.58
C ASP A 129 3.58 -6.50 -13.79
N LYS A 130 4.69 -5.87 -13.39
CA LYS A 130 5.79 -6.49 -12.64
C LYS A 130 5.69 -6.04 -11.21
N ASP A 131 5.20 -6.93 -10.38
CA ASP A 131 5.28 -6.80 -8.93
C ASP A 131 6.77 -6.73 -8.52
N TYR A 132 7.15 -5.73 -7.74
CA TYR A 132 8.48 -5.68 -7.15
C TYR A 132 8.47 -6.50 -5.87
N ASN A 133 9.37 -7.47 -5.77
CA ASN A 133 9.58 -8.21 -4.53
C ASN A 133 10.92 -7.78 -3.92
N CYS A 134 10.82 -7.13 -2.77
CA CYS A 134 11.91 -6.43 -2.11
C CYS A 134 12.26 -7.13 -0.80
N ASN A 135 13.32 -7.92 -0.80
CA ASN A 135 13.74 -8.69 0.37
C ASN A 135 14.66 -7.84 1.28
N LEU A 136 14.25 -7.62 2.53
CA LEU A 136 15.04 -6.90 3.55
C LEU A 136 16.08 -7.77 4.26
N GLY A 137 16.11 -9.07 3.96
CA GLY A 137 16.94 -10.05 4.62
C GLY A 137 16.53 -10.31 6.07
N ASN A 138 17.53 -10.59 6.89
CA ASN A 138 17.35 -10.82 8.31
C ASN A 138 17.57 -9.51 9.08
N ILE A 139 16.51 -9.01 9.70
CA ILE A 139 16.53 -7.83 10.56
C ILE A 139 16.58 -8.28 12.02
N ARG A 140 17.50 -7.71 12.80
CA ARG A 140 17.58 -7.91 14.25
C ARG A 140 17.26 -6.61 14.98
N LEU A 141 16.40 -6.67 16.00
CA LEU A 141 16.13 -5.56 16.91
C LEU A 141 16.88 -5.82 18.22
N ASP A 142 17.90 -5.02 18.48
CA ASP A 142 18.81 -5.17 19.63
C ASP A 142 19.09 -3.85 20.37
N GLY A 143 18.34 -2.79 20.03
CA GLY A 143 18.42 -1.48 20.68
C GLY A 143 19.43 -0.51 20.05
N HIS A 144 20.16 -0.92 19.01
CA HIS A 144 20.97 -0.03 18.20
C HIS A 144 20.08 0.79 17.23
N GLU A 145 20.38 2.08 17.12
CA GLU A 145 19.83 2.95 16.08
C GLU A 145 20.83 2.94 14.92
N GLU A 146 20.41 2.45 13.75
CA GLU A 146 21.14 2.69 12.51
C GLU A 146 20.55 3.94 11.85
N GLU A 147 21.39 4.96 11.64
CA GLU A 147 21.07 6.20 10.90
C GLU A 147 20.97 5.98 9.38
#